data_AF-A0A3M6X8J7-F1
#
_entry.id   AF-A0A3M6X8J7-F1
#
_cell.length_a   1.000
_cell.length_b   1.000
_cell.length_c   1.000
_cell.angle_alpha   90.00
_cell.angle_beta   90.00
_cell.angle_gamma   90.00
#
_symmetry.space_group_name_H-M   'P 1'
#
loop_
_entity.id
_entity.type
_entity.pdbx_description
1 polymer ?
#
loop_
_entity_poly.entity_id
_entity_poly.type
_entity_poly.pdbx_seq_one_letter_code
_entity_poly.pdbx_strand_id
1 'polypeptide(L)'
;MYNYRFANQTSSNKRQTFSPFHSSLLRRRRRQQSTRTMATSPPTNADFPPAEVRQILHEVTTLLKDHGETVSIAETAAGGLISSSILSTPGASQIYKGGLTLYTLPSRIAYAGWSQETIANYKGPTTDIVSGLAKHVRKDLESTYTIAESGTAGPTGGNTPNRKPGYVALAVDSDRGTFTKELNTELGPDRVGNMLRFAVEALKLLREVLQGDAKL
;
A
#
# COMPACT_ATOMS: atom_id res chain seq x y z
N MET A 1 -16.55 -31.67 4.39
CA MET A 1 -16.17 -31.93 5.79
C MET A 1 -15.89 -30.60 6.46
N TYR A 2 -16.77 -30.16 7.36
CA TYR A 2 -16.52 -29.42 8.62
C TYR A 2 -17.82 -28.68 9.02
N ASN A 3 -18.48 -29.25 10.03
CA ASN A 3 -19.69 -28.74 10.68
C ASN A 3 -19.29 -27.72 11.75
N TYR A 4 -20.02 -26.61 11.88
CA TYR A 4 -20.00 -25.79 13.09
C TYR A 4 -21.27 -26.08 13.92
N ARG A 5 -21.06 -26.68 15.10
CA ARG A 5 -22.08 -26.85 16.15
C ARG A 5 -22.04 -25.64 17.09
N PHE A 6 -23.19 -25.02 17.33
CA PHE A 6 -23.41 -24.14 18.47
C PHE A 6 -23.84 -24.97 19.68
N ALA A 7 -23.22 -24.72 20.85
CA ALA A 7 -23.62 -25.30 22.13
C ALA A 7 -24.00 -24.16 23.10
N ASN A 8 -25.23 -24.25 23.61
CA ASN A 8 -25.81 -23.41 24.65
C ASN A 8 -25.12 -23.65 26.01
N GLN A 9 -24.90 -22.57 26.78
CA GLN A 9 -24.65 -22.64 28.22
C GLN A 9 -25.91 -22.22 28.98
N THR A 10 -26.29 -23.01 29.99
CA THR A 10 -27.36 -22.72 30.95
C THR A 10 -26.83 -22.76 32.38
N SER A 11 -27.46 -21.91 33.21
CA SER A 11 -27.48 -21.90 34.69
C SER A 11 -26.19 -21.41 35.39
N SER A 12 -26.22 -20.73 36.53
CA SER A 12 -27.21 -20.72 37.61
C SER A 12 -27.14 -19.43 38.43
N ASN A 13 -28.26 -19.15 39.10
CA ASN A 13 -28.59 -17.97 39.87
C ASN A 13 -28.37 -18.28 41.37
N LYS A 14 -27.69 -17.42 42.15
CA LYS A 14 -27.79 -17.41 43.62
C LYS A 14 -27.83 -15.98 44.15
N ARG A 15 -28.98 -15.64 44.73
CA ARG A 15 -29.23 -14.47 45.57
C ARG A 15 -28.70 -14.74 46.99
N GLN A 16 -28.15 -13.73 47.64
CA GLN A 16 -28.23 -13.57 49.10
C GLN A 16 -28.49 -12.10 49.44
N THR A 17 -29.38 -11.92 50.41
CA THR A 17 -30.00 -10.71 50.92
C THR A 17 -29.46 -10.38 52.32
N PHE A 18 -29.34 -9.09 52.69
CA PHE A 18 -29.97 -8.43 53.85
C PHE A 18 -29.28 -7.10 54.22
N SER A 19 -30.08 -6.23 54.86
CA SER A 19 -29.98 -4.77 55.03
C SER A 19 -29.57 -4.37 56.47
N PRO A 20 -29.83 -3.14 56.97
CA PRO A 20 -28.92 -1.99 57.13
C PRO A 20 -28.55 -1.71 58.61
N PHE A 21 -27.73 -0.69 58.93
CA PHE A 21 -27.96 0.33 59.99
C PHE A 21 -26.73 1.25 60.22
N HIS A 22 -27.05 2.46 60.66
CA HIS A 22 -26.26 3.70 60.84
C HIS A 22 -25.08 3.65 61.84
N SER A 23 -24.04 4.47 61.63
CA SER A 23 -23.89 5.76 62.35
C SER A 23 -22.63 6.57 61.96
N SER A 24 -22.89 7.88 61.98
CA SER A 24 -22.11 9.13 61.96
C SER A 24 -20.60 9.21 62.25
N LEU A 25 -20.06 10.30 61.67
CA LEU A 25 -18.94 11.18 62.12
C LEU A 25 -17.50 10.71 61.83
N LEU A 26 -16.84 11.37 60.87
CA LEU A 26 -15.87 12.44 61.17
C LEU A 26 -15.29 13.03 59.87
N ARG A 27 -15.25 14.37 59.82
CA ARG A 27 -14.57 15.18 58.81
C ARG A 27 -13.11 14.77 58.64
N ARG A 28 -12.71 14.45 57.41
CA ARG A 28 -11.35 14.74 56.92
C ARG A 28 -11.45 15.38 55.54
N ARG A 29 -11.05 16.66 55.46
CA ARG A 29 -10.81 17.36 54.20
C ARG A 29 -9.71 16.62 53.44
N ARG A 30 -10.09 15.73 52.51
CA ARG A 30 -9.17 15.23 51.48
C ARG A 30 -9.16 16.25 50.36
N ARG A 31 -8.05 17.00 50.30
CA ARG A 31 -7.66 17.83 49.16
C ARG A 31 -7.77 16.94 47.92
N GLN A 32 -8.79 17.14 47.09
CA GLN A 32 -8.79 16.55 45.75
C GLN A 32 -7.66 17.22 45.00
N GLN A 33 -6.48 16.63 45.04
CA GLN A 33 -5.52 16.79 43.95
C GLN A 33 -6.24 16.21 42.75
N SER A 34 -6.88 17.09 41.98
CA SER A 34 -7.18 16.84 40.59
C SER A 34 -5.84 16.55 39.93
N THR A 35 -5.45 15.27 39.92
CA THR A 35 -4.50 14.77 38.96
C THR A 35 -5.19 14.97 37.63
N ARG A 36 -4.88 16.11 37.00
CA ARG A 36 -5.16 16.35 35.60
C ARG A 36 -4.43 15.22 34.87
N THR A 37 -5.13 14.12 34.64
CA THR A 37 -4.67 13.09 33.72
C THR A 37 -4.44 13.83 32.43
N MET A 38 -3.17 14.10 32.11
CA MET A 38 -2.82 14.55 30.77
C MET A 38 -3.41 13.49 29.86
N ALA A 39 -4.43 13.85 29.10
CA ALA A 39 -4.91 13.01 28.03
C ALA A 39 -3.69 12.72 27.18
N THR A 40 -3.15 11.51 27.30
CA THR A 40 -2.14 11.03 26.38
C THR A 40 -2.80 11.11 25.03
N SER A 41 -2.33 12.03 24.18
CA SER A 41 -2.70 12.07 22.77
C SER A 41 -2.70 10.63 22.26
N PRO A 42 -3.75 10.20 21.55
CA PRO A 42 -3.77 8.85 21.00
C PRO A 42 -2.46 8.63 20.23
N PRO A 43 -1.87 7.41 20.26
CA PRO A 43 -0.66 7.14 19.52
C PRO A 43 -0.90 7.57 18.07
N THR A 44 -0.23 8.64 17.66
CA THR A 44 -0.23 9.04 16.26
C THR A 44 0.44 7.89 15.54
N ASN A 45 -0.27 7.23 14.63
CA ASN A 45 0.31 6.32 13.63
C ASN A 45 1.26 7.11 12.70
N ALA A 46 2.23 7.83 13.27
CA ALA A 46 2.99 8.90 12.62
C ALA A 46 4.06 8.36 11.67
N ASP A 47 4.25 7.05 11.61
CA ASP A 47 5.31 6.42 10.82
C ASP A 47 4.80 5.91 9.46
N PHE A 48 3.47 5.88 9.24
CA PHE A 48 2.88 5.44 7.97
C PHE A 48 2.05 6.55 7.30
N PRO A 49 2.23 6.80 5.98
CA PRO A 49 3.20 6.15 5.08
C PRO A 49 4.66 6.55 5.41
N PRO A 50 5.66 5.79 4.93
CA PRO A 50 7.06 6.11 5.15
C PRO A 50 7.41 7.54 4.71
N ALA A 51 8.30 8.20 5.44
CA ALA A 51 8.59 9.62 5.28
C ALA A 51 9.01 9.99 3.85
N GLU A 52 9.77 9.12 3.20
CA GLU A 52 10.29 9.23 1.84
C GLU A 52 9.18 9.33 0.79
N VAL A 53 8.01 8.73 1.07
CA VAL A 53 6.89 8.65 0.12
C VAL A 53 5.91 9.82 0.32
N ARG A 54 5.87 10.44 1.51
CA ARG A 54 4.81 11.39 1.90
C ARG A 54 4.64 12.57 0.96
N GLN A 55 5.76 13.23 0.59
CA GLN A 55 5.68 14.42 -0.25
C GLN A 55 5.11 14.08 -1.63
N ILE A 56 5.69 13.10 -2.31
CA ILE A 56 5.25 12.72 -3.66
C ILE A 56 3.83 12.15 -3.65
N LEU A 57 3.47 11.41 -2.60
CA LEU A 57 2.12 10.92 -2.39
C LEU A 57 1.10 12.07 -2.28
N HIS A 58 1.43 13.10 -1.51
CA HIS A 58 0.55 14.25 -1.35
C HIS A 58 0.32 14.97 -2.69
N GLU A 59 1.38 15.18 -3.47
CA GLU A 59 1.30 15.80 -4.80
C GLU A 59 0.42 14.98 -5.74
N VAL A 60 0.68 13.67 -5.87
CA VAL A 60 -0.08 12.77 -6.76
C VAL A 60 -1.56 12.67 -6.36
N THR A 61 -1.84 12.47 -5.07
CA THR A 61 -3.23 12.31 -4.61
C THR A 61 -4.03 13.60 -4.69
N THR A 62 -3.38 14.76 -4.56
CA THR A 62 -4.01 16.06 -4.81
C THR A 62 -4.36 16.22 -6.29
N LEU A 63 -3.40 15.98 -7.19
CA LEU A 63 -3.63 16.07 -8.64
C LEU A 63 -4.76 15.14 -9.11
N LEU A 64 -4.78 13.87 -8.68
CA LEU A 64 -5.84 12.94 -9.02
C LEU A 64 -7.22 13.42 -8.55
N LYS A 65 -7.31 13.97 -7.33
CA LYS A 65 -8.57 14.51 -6.79
C LYS A 65 -9.02 15.74 -7.57
N ASP A 66 -8.11 16.67 -7.83
CA ASP A 66 -8.40 17.93 -8.52
C ASP A 66 -8.87 17.68 -9.97
N HIS A 67 -8.35 16.64 -10.62
CA HIS A 67 -8.75 16.24 -11.96
C HIS A 67 -9.97 15.28 -12.00
N GLY A 68 -10.42 14.76 -10.86
CA GLY A 68 -11.44 13.71 -10.81
C GLY A 68 -10.99 12.39 -11.47
N GLU A 69 -9.69 12.13 -11.47
CA GLU A 69 -9.07 10.98 -12.12
C GLU A 69 -8.77 9.86 -11.13
N THR A 70 -8.63 8.64 -11.65
CA THR A 70 -8.43 7.44 -10.83
C THR A 70 -7.16 6.68 -11.20
N VAL A 71 -6.63 5.93 -10.24
CA VAL A 71 -5.43 5.11 -10.37
C VAL A 71 -5.67 3.69 -9.87
N SER A 72 -5.13 2.71 -10.60
CA SER A 72 -4.92 1.35 -10.10
C SER A 72 -3.43 0.97 -10.14
N ILE A 73 -3.05 -0.08 -9.42
CA ILE A 73 -1.64 -0.43 -9.20
C ILE A 73 -1.35 -1.90 -9.50
N ALA A 74 -0.28 -2.18 -10.25
CA ALA A 74 0.30 -3.50 -10.45
C ALA A 74 1.71 -3.53 -9.84
N GLU A 75 1.86 -4.04 -8.63
CA GLU A 75 3.13 -4.02 -7.89
C GLU A 75 3.79 -5.39 -7.88
N THR A 76 5.12 -5.44 -7.87
CA THR A 76 5.83 -6.69 -7.63
C THR A 76 6.78 -6.57 -6.44
N ALA A 77 7.95 -5.94 -6.60
CA ALA A 77 8.97 -5.87 -5.58
C ALA A 77 8.66 -4.82 -4.51
N ALA A 78 7.88 -3.77 -4.82
CA ALA A 78 7.38 -2.83 -3.83
C ALA A 78 6.36 -3.45 -2.87
N GLY A 79 5.77 -4.60 -3.23
CA GLY A 79 5.07 -5.48 -2.29
C GLY A 79 3.79 -4.91 -1.68
N GLY A 80 3.11 -3.97 -2.34
CA GLY A 80 1.91 -3.32 -1.80
C GLY A 80 2.18 -1.95 -1.18
N LEU A 81 3.43 -1.49 -1.17
CA LEU A 81 3.83 -0.22 -0.57
C LEU A 81 3.20 0.98 -1.30
N ILE A 82 3.09 0.93 -2.63
CA ILE A 82 2.47 2.01 -3.41
C ILE A 82 0.97 2.05 -3.09
N SER A 83 0.29 0.90 -3.16
CA SER A 83 -1.14 0.79 -2.88
C SER A 83 -1.49 1.24 -1.46
N SER A 84 -0.77 0.72 -0.46
CA SER A 84 -1.02 1.06 0.95
C SER A 84 -0.72 2.53 1.24
N SER A 85 0.30 3.13 0.61
CA SER A 85 0.59 4.55 0.72
C SER A 85 -0.57 5.39 0.18
N ILE A 86 -1.09 5.07 -1.02
CA ILE A 86 -2.26 5.76 -1.57
C ILE A 86 -3.49 5.61 -0.67
N LEU A 87 -3.79 4.38 -0.22
CA LEU A 87 -4.93 4.09 0.65
C LEU A 87 -4.86 4.76 2.02
N SER A 88 -3.67 5.13 2.50
CA SER A 88 -3.51 5.89 3.75
C SER A 88 -3.99 7.34 3.66
N THR A 89 -4.23 7.85 2.46
CA THR A 89 -4.67 9.25 2.25
C THR A 89 -6.17 9.39 2.52
N PRO A 90 -6.61 10.38 3.33
CA PRO A 90 -8.03 10.66 3.50
C PRO A 90 -8.75 10.87 2.16
N GLY A 91 -9.86 10.17 1.95
CA GLY A 91 -10.61 10.20 0.69
C GLY A 91 -10.00 9.37 -0.45
N ALA A 92 -9.06 8.46 -0.17
CA ALA A 92 -8.45 7.59 -1.19
C ALA A 92 -9.48 6.80 -2.02
N SER A 93 -10.67 6.51 -1.49
CA SER A 93 -11.74 5.82 -2.22
C SER A 93 -12.25 6.58 -3.44
N GLN A 94 -11.98 7.88 -3.57
CA GLN A 94 -12.34 8.68 -4.75
C GLN A 94 -11.36 8.49 -5.91
N ILE A 95 -10.11 8.10 -5.61
CA ILE A 95 -9.03 8.04 -6.59
C ILE A 95 -8.48 6.63 -6.80
N TYR A 96 -8.58 5.74 -5.82
CA TYR A 96 -7.98 4.41 -5.87
C TYR A 96 -8.98 3.35 -6.33
N LYS A 97 -8.75 2.74 -7.49
CA LYS A 97 -9.65 1.75 -8.10
C LYS A 97 -9.36 0.32 -7.67
N GLY A 98 -8.14 0.04 -7.23
CA GLY A 98 -7.70 -1.30 -6.86
C GLY A 98 -6.22 -1.51 -7.15
N GLY A 99 -5.70 -2.66 -6.73
CA GLY A 99 -4.32 -3.02 -7.04
C GLY A 99 -4.04 -4.50 -6.84
N LEU A 100 -2.96 -4.96 -7.46
CA LEU A 100 -2.54 -6.35 -7.51
C LEU A 100 -1.06 -6.47 -7.13
N THR A 101 -0.75 -7.38 -6.20
CA THR A 101 0.63 -7.76 -5.88
C THR A 101 1.02 -8.99 -6.69
N LEU A 102 1.76 -8.78 -7.77
CA LEU A 102 2.08 -9.75 -8.82
C LEU A 102 3.50 -10.33 -8.67
N TYR A 103 3.87 -10.69 -7.44
CA TYR A 103 5.24 -11.09 -7.10
C TYR A 103 5.65 -12.43 -7.73
N THR A 104 4.73 -13.40 -7.78
CA THR A 104 5.03 -14.78 -8.21
C THR A 104 4.49 -15.04 -9.62
N LEU A 105 5.08 -16.01 -10.33
CA LEU A 105 4.55 -16.45 -11.62
C LEU A 105 3.06 -16.86 -11.55
N PRO A 106 2.61 -17.66 -10.55
CA PRO A 106 1.19 -17.95 -10.36
C PRO A 106 0.30 -16.70 -10.27
N SER A 107 0.71 -15.67 -9.52
CA SER A 107 -0.07 -14.43 -9.41
C SER A 107 -0.20 -13.68 -10.75
N ARG A 108 0.83 -13.70 -11.59
CA ARG A 108 0.83 -13.06 -12.91
C ARG A 108 -0.03 -13.79 -13.92
N ILE A 109 -0.05 -15.12 -13.85
CA ILE A 109 -0.95 -15.95 -14.68
C ILE A 109 -2.40 -15.70 -14.26
N ALA A 110 -2.68 -15.70 -12.96
CA ALA A 110 -4.05 -15.60 -12.46
C ALA A 110 -4.68 -14.20 -12.65
N TYR A 111 -3.88 -13.14 -12.54
CA TYR A 111 -4.40 -11.77 -12.42
C TYR A 111 -3.79 -10.75 -13.39
N ALA A 112 -2.83 -11.15 -14.24
CA ALA A 112 -2.17 -10.22 -15.16
C ALA A 112 -2.15 -10.71 -16.62
N GLY A 113 -2.95 -11.74 -16.95
CA GLY A 113 -3.10 -12.24 -18.32
C GLY A 113 -1.84 -12.84 -18.93
N TRP A 114 -0.87 -13.27 -18.11
CA TRP A 114 0.38 -13.85 -18.65
C TRP A 114 0.11 -15.13 -19.43
N SER A 115 0.48 -15.10 -20.70
CA SER A 115 0.43 -16.25 -21.62
C SER A 115 1.70 -17.10 -21.52
N GLN A 116 1.68 -18.30 -22.11
CA GLN A 116 2.89 -19.12 -22.25
C GLN A 116 4.02 -18.40 -22.99
N GLU A 117 3.67 -17.55 -23.95
CA GLU A 117 4.63 -16.69 -24.65
C GLU A 117 5.29 -15.67 -23.71
N THR A 118 4.49 -15.02 -22.85
CA THR A 118 5.02 -14.07 -21.85
C THR A 118 5.99 -14.77 -20.90
N ILE A 119 5.66 -15.99 -20.49
CA ILE A 119 6.48 -16.81 -19.60
C ILE A 119 7.81 -17.20 -20.28
N ALA A 120 7.75 -17.70 -21.52
CA ALA A 120 8.94 -18.11 -22.27
C ALA A 120 9.93 -16.95 -22.50
N ASN A 121 9.40 -15.74 -22.68
CA ASN A 121 10.17 -14.54 -22.95
C ASN A 121 10.57 -13.76 -21.69
N TYR A 122 10.15 -14.17 -20.49
CA TYR A 122 10.43 -13.43 -19.26
C TYR A 122 11.93 -13.45 -18.90
N LYS A 123 12.60 -12.29 -18.99
CA LYS A 123 14.02 -12.12 -18.63
C LYS A 123 14.26 -11.36 -17.33
N GLY A 124 13.24 -11.25 -16.48
CA GLY A 124 13.28 -10.39 -15.29
C GLY A 124 12.50 -9.10 -15.53
N PRO A 125 12.59 -8.11 -14.62
CA PRO A 125 11.91 -6.84 -14.79
C PRO A 125 12.44 -6.10 -16.03
N THR A 126 11.55 -5.58 -16.86
CA THR A 126 11.86 -4.74 -18.02
C THR A 126 10.68 -3.79 -18.25
N THR A 127 10.89 -2.70 -19.00
CA THR A 127 9.83 -1.76 -19.39
C THR A 127 8.70 -2.45 -20.17
N ASP A 128 9.00 -3.43 -21.02
CA ASP A 128 7.98 -4.22 -21.74
C ASP A 128 7.08 -5.01 -20.78
N ILE A 129 7.67 -5.64 -19.76
CA ILE A 129 6.92 -6.41 -18.77
C ILE A 129 5.98 -5.49 -17.99
N VAL A 130 6.48 -4.39 -17.44
CA VAL A 130 5.62 -3.46 -16.68
C VAL A 130 4.59 -2.76 -17.56
N SER A 131 4.88 -2.51 -18.83
CA SER A 131 3.89 -1.99 -19.79
C SER A 131 2.73 -2.96 -19.98
N GLY A 132 3.03 -4.25 -20.14
CA GLY A 132 2.00 -5.30 -20.24
C GLY A 132 1.15 -5.42 -18.98
N LEU A 133 1.79 -5.36 -17.81
CA LEU A 133 1.08 -5.35 -16.52
C LEU A 133 0.16 -4.13 -16.39
N ALA A 134 0.67 -2.93 -16.68
CA ALA A 134 -0.10 -1.70 -16.56
C ALA A 134 -1.33 -1.71 -17.47
N LYS A 135 -1.15 -2.07 -18.75
CA LYS A 135 -2.25 -2.18 -19.74
C LYS A 135 -3.32 -3.18 -19.32
N HIS A 136 -2.90 -4.37 -18.87
CA HIS A 136 -3.83 -5.40 -18.44
C HIS A 136 -4.67 -4.94 -17.25
N VAL A 137 -4.01 -4.43 -16.21
CA VAL A 137 -4.68 -4.01 -14.97
C VAL A 137 -5.55 -2.76 -15.19
N ARG A 138 -5.12 -1.81 -16.03
CA ARG A 138 -5.93 -0.66 -16.41
C ARG A 138 -7.22 -1.09 -17.09
N LYS A 139 -7.13 -2.03 -18.03
CA LYS A 139 -8.29 -2.57 -18.75
C LYS A 139 -9.28 -3.22 -17.79
N ASP A 140 -8.80 -4.04 -16.86
CA ASP A 140 -9.67 -4.83 -15.98
C ASP A 140 -10.29 -4.00 -14.86
N LEU A 141 -9.59 -2.97 -14.35
CA LEU A 141 -10.08 -2.12 -13.27
C LEU A 141 -10.70 -0.81 -13.76
N GLU A 142 -10.61 -0.50 -15.06
CA GLU A 142 -11.15 0.71 -15.69
C GLU A 142 -10.73 1.99 -14.96
N SER A 143 -9.45 2.10 -14.62
CA SER A 143 -8.86 3.30 -14.01
C SER A 143 -8.38 4.28 -15.07
N THR A 144 -8.32 5.58 -14.73
CA THR A 144 -7.73 6.60 -15.63
C THR A 144 -6.26 6.26 -15.91
N TYR A 145 -5.51 5.96 -14.84
CA TYR A 145 -4.10 5.57 -14.89
C TYR A 145 -3.88 4.20 -14.25
N THR A 146 -2.82 3.51 -14.67
CA THR A 146 -2.31 2.35 -13.93
C THR A 146 -0.80 2.45 -13.78
N ILE A 147 -0.31 2.44 -12.54
CA ILE A 147 1.11 2.28 -12.24
C ILE A 147 1.44 0.78 -12.29
N ALA A 148 2.52 0.41 -12.95
CA ALA A 148 3.14 -0.90 -12.80
C ALA A 148 4.60 -0.79 -12.34
N GLU A 149 4.98 -1.61 -11.37
CA GLU A 149 6.33 -1.67 -10.80
C GLU A 149 6.88 -3.08 -10.89
N SER A 150 8.10 -3.21 -11.43
CA SER A 150 8.88 -4.42 -11.27
C SER A 150 10.36 -4.15 -11.12
N GLY A 151 10.91 -4.50 -9.97
CA GLY A 151 12.32 -4.34 -9.66
C GLY A 151 12.97 -5.56 -9.04
N THR A 152 14.29 -5.46 -8.87
CA THR A 152 15.10 -6.39 -8.12
C THR A 152 15.53 -5.71 -6.82
N ALA A 153 14.80 -5.93 -5.75
CA ALA A 153 15.08 -5.26 -4.46
C ALA A 153 16.38 -5.75 -3.79
N GLY A 154 16.94 -6.90 -4.16
CA GLY A 154 18.10 -7.47 -3.47
C GLY A 154 17.73 -8.27 -2.22
N PRO A 155 18.69 -8.74 -1.40
CA PRO A 155 20.13 -8.52 -1.57
C PRO A 155 20.73 -9.39 -2.68
N THR A 156 20.06 -10.47 -3.06
CA THR A 156 20.47 -11.33 -4.17
C THR A 156 19.93 -10.82 -5.52
N GLY A 157 20.57 -11.24 -6.60
CA GLY A 157 20.22 -10.85 -7.95
C GLY A 157 20.71 -11.86 -8.98
N GLY A 158 20.60 -11.49 -10.25
CA GLY A 158 21.17 -12.21 -11.38
C GLY A 158 22.28 -11.44 -12.07
N ASN A 159 22.82 -12.03 -13.14
CA ASN A 159 23.98 -11.50 -13.84
C ASN A 159 23.66 -10.39 -14.86
N THR A 160 22.37 -10.18 -15.18
CA THR A 160 21.93 -9.14 -16.12
C THR A 160 21.69 -7.81 -15.40
N PRO A 161 21.84 -6.64 -16.07
CA PRO A 161 21.65 -5.33 -15.44
C PRO A 161 20.31 -5.19 -14.72
N ASN A 162 19.22 -5.65 -15.35
CA ASN A 162 17.86 -5.62 -14.80
C ASN A 162 17.63 -6.57 -13.62
N ARG A 163 18.58 -7.46 -13.35
CA ARG A 163 18.54 -8.39 -12.21
C ARG A 163 19.56 -8.04 -11.13
N LYS A 164 20.22 -6.87 -11.22
CA LYS A 164 21.06 -6.38 -10.12
C LYS A 164 20.19 -5.72 -9.04
N PRO A 165 20.50 -5.92 -7.74
CA PRO A 165 19.85 -5.19 -6.66
C PRO A 165 19.80 -3.68 -6.91
N GLY A 166 18.64 -3.08 -6.70
CA GLY A 166 18.38 -1.66 -6.94
C GLY A 166 17.83 -1.32 -8.33
N TYR A 167 17.81 -2.25 -9.29
CA TYR A 167 17.14 -2.01 -10.57
C TYR A 167 15.62 -2.01 -10.42
N VAL A 168 14.93 -1.09 -11.09
CA VAL A 168 13.48 -1.10 -11.27
C VAL A 168 13.08 -0.63 -12.66
N ALA A 169 12.09 -1.32 -13.23
CA ALA A 169 11.31 -0.85 -14.36
C ALA A 169 9.93 -0.41 -13.86
N LEU A 170 9.44 0.68 -14.43
CA LEU A 170 8.20 1.35 -14.06
C LEU A 170 7.40 1.66 -15.33
N ALA A 171 6.08 1.58 -15.24
CA ALA A 171 5.19 2.07 -16.27
C ALA A 171 3.99 2.81 -15.67
N VAL A 172 3.47 3.78 -16.42
CA VAL A 172 2.16 4.38 -16.20
C VAL A 172 1.37 4.25 -17.50
N ASP A 173 0.31 3.45 -17.50
CA ASP A 173 -0.60 3.34 -18.64
C ASP A 173 -1.76 4.32 -18.50
N SER A 174 -2.16 4.92 -19.62
CA SER A 174 -3.27 5.88 -19.73
C SER A 174 -3.89 5.81 -21.14
N ASP A 175 -4.92 6.62 -21.40
CA ASP A 175 -5.48 6.78 -22.74
C ASP A 175 -4.51 7.45 -23.73
N ARG A 176 -3.55 8.24 -23.23
CA ARG A 176 -2.48 8.87 -24.00
C ARG A 176 -1.34 7.90 -24.38
N GLY A 177 -1.37 6.68 -23.87
CA GLY A 177 -0.34 5.67 -24.07
C GLY A 177 0.32 5.24 -22.77
N THR A 178 1.40 4.48 -22.92
CA THR A 178 2.15 3.89 -21.81
C THR A 178 3.50 4.56 -21.67
N PHE A 179 3.69 5.27 -20.56
CA PHE A 179 4.94 5.95 -20.23
C PHE A 179 5.80 4.99 -19.43
N THR A 180 7.09 4.87 -19.75
CA THR A 180 7.98 3.92 -19.08
C THR A 180 9.24 4.61 -18.57
N LYS A 181 9.79 4.06 -17.48
CA LYS A 181 11.06 4.50 -16.90
C LYS A 181 11.78 3.28 -16.34
N GLU A 182 13.09 3.23 -16.48
CA GLU A 182 13.93 2.31 -15.73
C GLU A 182 15.08 3.06 -15.07
N LEU A 183 15.52 2.57 -13.91
CA LEU A 183 16.62 3.18 -13.17
C LEU A 183 17.24 2.20 -12.17
N ASN A 184 18.41 2.58 -11.65
CA ASN A 184 19.00 1.99 -10.47
C ASN A 184 18.86 2.97 -9.29
N THR A 185 18.54 2.45 -8.12
CA THR A 185 18.38 3.24 -6.88
C THR A 185 19.72 3.67 -6.27
N GLU A 186 20.81 3.03 -6.67
CA GLU A 186 22.16 3.17 -6.10
C GLU A 186 22.26 2.74 -4.61
N LEU A 187 21.27 1.99 -4.11
CA LEU A 187 21.24 1.47 -2.73
C LEU A 187 21.77 0.03 -2.61
N GLY A 188 22.15 -0.58 -3.73
CA GLY A 188 22.74 -1.91 -3.77
C GLY A 188 21.86 -2.97 -3.07
N PRO A 189 22.39 -3.72 -2.08
CA PRO A 189 21.68 -4.83 -1.46
C PRO A 189 20.61 -4.42 -0.43
N ASP A 190 20.42 -3.12 -0.16
CA ASP A 190 19.40 -2.66 0.77
C ASP A 190 17.98 -2.89 0.23
N ARG A 191 17.41 -4.04 0.60
CA ARG A 191 16.07 -4.44 0.17
C ARG A 191 15.01 -3.41 0.52
N VAL A 192 14.98 -2.92 1.76
CA VAL A 192 13.90 -2.04 2.23
C VAL A 192 14.06 -0.66 1.60
N GLY A 193 15.28 -0.13 1.57
CA GLY A 193 15.57 1.13 0.88
C GLY A 193 15.20 1.08 -0.61
N ASN A 194 15.48 -0.05 -1.28
CA ASN A 194 15.07 -0.27 -2.67
C ASN A 194 13.55 -0.25 -2.84
N MET A 195 12.81 -0.99 -2.02
CA MET A 195 11.33 -1.00 -2.07
C MET A 195 10.73 0.41 -1.89
N LEU A 196 11.25 1.18 -0.92
CA LEU A 196 10.85 2.56 -0.69
C LEU A 196 11.15 3.43 -1.92
N ARG A 197 12.36 3.33 -2.49
CA ARG A 197 12.75 4.12 -3.65
C ARG A 197 11.95 3.73 -4.91
N PHE A 198 11.62 2.46 -5.09
CA PHE A 198 10.74 2.00 -6.17
C PHE A 198 9.37 2.66 -6.07
N ALA A 199 8.77 2.70 -4.88
CA ALA A 199 7.48 3.35 -4.65
C ALA A 199 7.53 4.86 -4.92
N VAL A 200 8.58 5.54 -4.46
CA VAL A 200 8.80 6.97 -4.72
C VAL A 200 8.91 7.25 -6.22
N GLU A 201 9.75 6.50 -6.94
CA GLU A 201 9.97 6.72 -8.37
C GLU A 201 8.73 6.36 -9.22
N ALA A 202 7.94 5.38 -8.81
CA ALA A 202 6.66 5.06 -9.43
C ALA A 202 5.66 6.23 -9.32
N LEU A 203 5.54 6.83 -8.13
CA LEU A 203 4.68 8.00 -7.91
C LEU A 203 5.19 9.24 -8.65
N LYS A 204 6.52 9.43 -8.74
CA LYS A 204 7.11 10.51 -9.55
C LYS A 204 6.74 10.37 -11.02
N LEU A 205 6.84 9.16 -11.58
CA LEU A 205 6.44 8.93 -12.96
C LEU A 205 4.96 9.25 -13.18
N LEU A 206 4.07 8.85 -12.26
CA LEU A 206 2.65 9.22 -12.34
C LEU A 206 2.46 10.75 -12.27
N ARG A 207 3.15 11.44 -11.38
CA ARG A 207 3.09 12.91 -11.29
C ARG A 207 3.52 13.56 -12.61
N GLU A 208 4.63 13.13 -13.21
CA GLU A 208 5.11 13.62 -14.51
C GLU A 208 4.06 13.39 -15.61
N VAL A 209 3.38 12.24 -15.60
CA VAL A 209 2.28 11.96 -16.53
C VAL A 209 1.10 12.91 -16.30
N LEU A 210 0.65 13.07 -15.05
CA LEU A 210 -0.46 13.97 -14.67
C LEU A 210 -0.20 15.42 -15.06
N GLN A 211 1.05 15.87 -14.98
CA GLN A 211 1.47 17.23 -15.34
C GLN A 211 1.67 17.42 -16.85
N GLY A 212 1.71 16.33 -17.63
CA GLY A 212 2.01 16.38 -19.07
C GLY A 212 3.50 16.48 -19.41
N ASP A 213 4.38 16.31 -18.43
CA ASP A 213 5.83 16.42 -18.57
C ASP A 213 6.50 15.11 -19.04
N ALA A 214 5.81 13.97 -18.88
CA ALA A 214 6.32 12.66 -19.27
C ALA A 214 6.36 12.48 -20.80
N LYS A 215 7.43 11.88 -21.30
CA LYS A 215 7.59 11.49 -22.70
C LYS A 215 7.28 10.01 -22.88
N LEU A 216 6.60 9.67 -23.98
CA LEU A 216 6.32 8.29 -24.40
C LEU A 216 7.61 7.57 -24.82
#